data_AF-B7P640-F1
#
_entry.id   AF-B7P640-F1
#
_cell.length_a   1.000
_cell.length_b   1.000
_cell.length_c   1.000
_cell.angle_alpha   90.00
_cell.angle_beta   90.00
_cell.angle_gamma   90.00
#
_symmetry.space_group_name_H-M   'P 1'
#
loop_
_entity.id
_entity.type
_entity.pdbx_description
1 polymer ?
#
loop_
_entity_poly.entity_id
_entity_poly.type
_entity_poly.pdbx_seq_one_letter_code
_entity_poly.pdbx_strand_id
1 'polypeptide(L)'
;MVFHQKWRCQQSSVGKTAGRHATNCPAFVDIKIKKINKNTKKNDAFLKKAVPLAAVIKLREDHSHNPGCADELRLLKSTADTRALFHGYFKVG
;
A
#
# COMPACT_ATOMS: atom_id res chain seq x y z
N MET A 1 1.21 19.14 5.97
CA MET A 1 1.43 17.87 5.27
C MET A 1 0.36 16.89 5.72
N VAL A 2 -0.53 16.53 4.80
CA VAL A 2 -1.50 15.43 4.95
C VAL A 2 -0.76 14.19 4.48
N PHE A 3 -0.71 13.13 5.29
CA PHE A 3 -0.16 11.87 4.80
C PHE A 3 -1.21 11.22 3.91
N HIS A 4 -0.83 10.89 2.68
CA HIS A 4 -1.69 10.21 1.74
C HIS A 4 -0.84 9.22 0.96
N GLN A 5 -1.20 7.94 1.09
CA GLN A 5 -0.50 6.87 0.40
C GLN A 5 -1.50 5.81 -0.03
N LYS A 6 -1.40 5.41 -1.31
CA LYS A 6 -2.21 4.35 -1.90
C LYS A 6 -1.32 3.23 -2.39
N TRP A 7 -1.50 2.06 -1.83
CA TRP A 7 -0.91 0.81 -2.28
C TRP A 7 -1.92 0.06 -3.14
N ARG A 8 -1.43 -0.58 -4.19
CA ARG A 8 -2.22 -1.40 -5.11
C ARG A 8 -1.60 -2.78 -5.17
N CYS A 9 -2.41 -3.77 -5.55
CA CYS A 9 -1.88 -5.11 -5.81
C CYS A 9 -0.73 -5.07 -6.83
N GLN A 10 0.27 -5.94 -6.62
CA GLN A 10 1.37 -6.17 -7.55
C GLN A 10 0.93 -6.76 -8.90
N GLN A 11 -0.34 -7.14 -9.09
CA GLN A 11 -0.92 -7.51 -10.39
C GLN A 11 -1.75 -6.37 -11.04
N SER A 12 -1.81 -5.19 -10.41
CA SER A 12 -2.43 -4.01 -10.99
C SER A 12 -1.71 -3.55 -12.25
N SER A 13 -2.46 -3.03 -13.22
CA SER A 13 -1.94 -2.47 -14.48
C SER A 13 -1.34 -1.06 -14.31
N VAL A 14 -1.65 -0.37 -13.21
CA VAL A 14 -1.29 1.04 -13.04
C VAL A 14 0.22 1.21 -12.88
N GLY A 15 0.83 2.06 -13.73
CA GLY A 15 2.25 2.40 -13.66
C GLY A 15 3.17 1.29 -14.19
N LYS A 16 2.64 0.34 -14.96
CA LYS A 16 3.42 -0.71 -15.61
C LYS A 16 3.25 -0.66 -17.11
N THR A 17 4.32 -1.01 -17.83
CA THR A 17 4.27 -1.27 -19.27
C THR A 17 3.41 -2.51 -19.52
N ALA A 18 2.56 -2.47 -20.55
CA ALA A 18 1.71 -3.60 -20.91
C ALA A 18 2.56 -4.87 -21.11
N GLY A 19 2.21 -5.94 -20.40
CA GLY A 19 2.95 -7.21 -20.40
C GLY A 19 2.12 -8.34 -19.79
N ARG A 20 2.62 -9.58 -19.89
CA ARG A 20 1.90 -10.83 -19.56
C ARG A 20 1.38 -10.97 -18.12
N HIS A 21 1.77 -10.10 -17.20
CA HIS A 21 1.48 -10.22 -15.76
C HIS A 21 0.72 -9.01 -15.18
N ALA A 22 -0.12 -8.34 -15.97
CA ALA A 22 -1.00 -7.30 -15.48
C ALA A 22 -2.46 -7.78 -15.59
N THR A 23 -3.00 -8.36 -14.52
CA THR A 23 -4.39 -8.87 -14.50
C THR A 23 -5.43 -7.77 -14.27
N ASN A 24 -5.02 -6.51 -14.28
CA ASN A 24 -5.83 -5.35 -13.92
C ASN A 24 -6.51 -5.52 -12.54
N CYS A 25 -5.78 -6.11 -11.59
CA CYS A 25 -6.32 -6.40 -10.27
C CYS A 25 -6.83 -5.12 -9.58
N PRO A 26 -8.08 -5.11 -9.08
CA PRO A 26 -8.68 -3.92 -8.49
C PRO A 26 -8.32 -3.73 -7.01
N ALA A 27 -7.69 -4.72 -6.37
CA ALA A 27 -7.37 -4.67 -4.95
C ALA A 27 -6.41 -3.52 -4.60
N PHE A 28 -6.74 -2.79 -3.53
CA PHE A 28 -5.95 -1.65 -3.06
C PHE A 28 -6.15 -1.35 -1.57
N VAL A 29 -5.20 -0.62 -1.01
CA VAL A 29 -5.29 0.04 0.30
C VAL A 29 -4.95 1.52 0.11
N ASP A 30 -5.87 2.42 0.45
CA ASP A 30 -5.70 3.88 0.34
C ASP A 30 -5.87 4.49 1.73
N ILE A 31 -4.79 5.06 2.25
CA ILE A 31 -4.74 5.66 3.58
C ILE A 31 -4.55 7.16 3.45
N LYS A 32 -5.46 7.92 4.06
CA LYS A 32 -5.40 9.38 4.17
C LYS A 32 -5.47 9.79 5.63
N ILE A 33 -4.43 10.43 6.14
CA ILE A 33 -4.37 10.93 7.52
C ILE A 33 -4.36 12.45 7.47
N LYS A 34 -5.39 13.07 8.05
CA LYS A 34 -5.52 14.52 8.12
C LYS A 34 -4.45 15.08 9.07
N LYS A 35 -3.85 16.21 8.68
CA LYS A 35 -3.05 16.99 9.62
C LYS A 35 -3.99 17.64 10.63
N ILE A 36 -3.83 17.30 11.90
CA ILE A 36 -4.61 17.91 12.97
C ILE A 36 -3.92 19.19 13.44
N ASN A 37 -4.70 20.27 13.56
CA ASN A 37 -4.31 21.57 14.11
C ASN A 37 -5.48 22.15 14.93
N LYS A 38 -5.28 23.28 15.61
CA LYS A 38 -6.33 23.91 16.45
C LYS A 38 -7.63 24.17 15.66
N ASN A 39 -7.51 24.62 14.41
CA ASN A 39 -8.67 24.94 13.57
C ASN A 39 -9.46 23.68 13.16
N THR A 40 -8.78 22.63 12.73
CA THR A 40 -9.41 21.35 12.34
C THR A 40 -10.06 20.67 13.54
N LYS A 41 -9.47 20.72 14.75
CA LYS A 41 -10.14 20.24 15.96
C LYS A 41 -11.44 21.00 16.26
N LYS A 42 -11.44 22.32 16.04
CA LYS A 42 -12.62 23.17 16.29
C LYS A 42 -13.75 22.94 15.29
N ASN A 43 -13.43 22.61 14.04
CA ASN A 43 -14.41 22.63 12.95
C ASN A 43 -14.76 21.23 12.39
N ASP A 44 -13.91 20.22 12.55
CA ASP A 44 -14.15 18.88 12.00
C ASP A 44 -15.02 18.03 12.95
N ALA A 45 -16.23 17.70 12.53
CA ALA A 45 -17.18 16.90 13.31
C ALA A 45 -16.65 15.50 13.66
N PHE A 46 -15.81 14.91 12.80
CA PHE A 46 -15.25 13.58 13.02
C PHE A 46 -14.13 13.57 14.06
N LEU A 47 -13.47 14.71 14.27
CA LEU A 47 -12.48 14.88 15.33
C LEU A 47 -13.11 15.18 16.71
N LYS A 48 -14.40 15.51 16.75
CA LYS A 48 -15.17 15.79 17.99
C LYS A 48 -15.88 14.57 18.58
N LYS A 49 -15.83 13.42 17.90
CA LYS A 49 -16.40 12.18 18.41
C LYS A 49 -15.60 11.69 19.63
N ALA A 50 -16.23 10.85 20.47
CA ALA A 50 -15.58 10.23 21.63
C ALA A 50 -14.25 9.53 21.25
N VAL A 51 -14.22 8.91 20.07
CA VAL A 51 -12.99 8.45 19.41
C VAL A 51 -12.76 9.31 18.16
N PRO A 52 -11.76 10.21 18.16
CA PRO A 52 -11.48 11.09 17.02
C PRO A 52 -11.05 10.31 15.78
N LEU A 53 -11.73 10.52 14.65
CA LEU A 53 -11.42 9.86 13.38
C LEU A 53 -10.57 10.76 12.50
N ALA A 54 -9.26 10.73 12.72
CA ALA A 54 -8.29 11.56 12.00
C ALA A 54 -7.84 10.99 10.64
N ALA A 55 -8.20 9.73 10.37
CA ALA A 55 -7.80 9.01 9.17
C ALA A 55 -9.00 8.40 8.46
N VAL A 56 -8.89 8.27 7.15
CA VAL A 56 -9.79 7.48 6.31
C VAL A 56 -8.95 6.40 5.65
N ILE A 57 -9.34 5.15 5.90
CA ILE A 57 -8.76 3.97 5.27
C ILE A 57 -9.81 3.42 4.32
N LYS A 58 -9.48 3.30 3.04
CA LYS A 58 -10.30 2.61 2.04
C LYS A 58 -9.56 1.37 1.61
N LEU A 59 -10.21 0.23 1.75
CA LEU A 59 -9.71 -1.07 1.35
C LEU A 59 -10.63 -1.66 0.30
N ARG A 60 -10.04 -2.34 -0.67
CA ARG A 60 -10.73 -3.19 -1.63
C ARG A 60 -9.97 -4.51 -1.67
N GLU A 61 -10.59 -5.57 -1.17
CA GLU A 61 -9.97 -6.89 -0.96
C GLU A 61 -10.30 -7.89 -2.07
N ASP A 62 -11.21 -7.56 -3.00
CA ASP A 62 -11.47 -8.43 -4.14
C ASP A 62 -10.28 -8.45 -5.10
N HIS A 63 -9.69 -9.64 -5.25
CA HIS A 63 -8.64 -9.93 -6.20
C HIS A 63 -9.22 -10.60 -7.45
N SER A 64 -8.70 -10.24 -8.62
CA SER A 64 -9.03 -10.91 -9.88
C SER A 64 -8.12 -12.11 -10.18
N HIS A 65 -7.38 -12.58 -9.18
CA HIS A 65 -6.36 -13.63 -9.23
C HIS A 65 -6.24 -14.30 -7.85
N ASN A 66 -5.48 -15.39 -7.74
CA ASN A 66 -5.34 -16.13 -6.49
C ASN A 66 -4.14 -15.64 -5.65
N PRO A 67 -4.34 -14.84 -4.58
CA PRO A 67 -3.27 -14.20 -3.82
C PRO A 67 -2.32 -15.16 -3.08
N GLY A 68 -2.70 -16.44 -2.93
CA GLY A 68 -1.97 -17.44 -2.14
C GLY A 68 -1.09 -18.40 -2.96
N CYS A 69 -0.87 -18.12 -4.24
CA CYS A 69 -0.10 -18.98 -5.13
C CYS A 69 1.42 -18.77 -4.97
N ALA A 70 2.21 -19.85 -5.00
CA ALA A 70 3.67 -19.79 -4.87
C ALA A 70 4.33 -18.94 -5.98
N ASP A 71 3.78 -18.96 -7.20
CA ASP A 71 4.26 -18.14 -8.31
C ASP A 71 4.03 -16.64 -8.08
N GLU A 72 2.98 -16.27 -7.34
CA GLU A 72 2.71 -14.87 -7.00
C GLU A 72 3.72 -14.30 -6.01
N LEU A 73 4.15 -15.12 -5.05
CA LEU A 73 5.19 -14.75 -4.09
C LEU A 73 6.52 -14.44 -4.79
N ARG A 74 6.83 -15.14 -5.89
CA ARG A 74 8.03 -14.91 -6.70
C ARG A 74 8.02 -13.55 -7.42
N LEU A 75 6.84 -12.98 -7.66
CA LEU A 75 6.66 -11.70 -8.35
C LEU A 75 6.64 -10.49 -7.41
N LEU A 76 6.64 -10.74 -6.09
CA LEU A 76 6.74 -9.67 -5.09
C LEU A 76 8.11 -9.01 -5.17
N LYS A 77 8.11 -7.67 -5.14
CA LYS A 77 9.37 -6.92 -5.07
C LYS A 77 9.99 -7.13 -3.69
N SER A 78 11.22 -7.64 -3.66
CA SER A 78 12.06 -7.61 -2.46
C SER A 78 12.33 -6.16 -2.04
N THR A 79 12.40 -5.88 -0.74
CA THR A 79 12.86 -4.58 -0.25
C THR A 79 14.34 -4.37 -0.59
N ALA A 80 14.78 -3.11 -0.59
CA ALA A 80 16.18 -2.78 -0.83
C ALA A 80 17.10 -3.44 0.22
N ASP A 81 16.65 -3.44 1.49
CA ASP A 81 17.38 -4.04 2.60
C ASP A 81 17.55 -5.55 2.44
N THR A 82 16.48 -6.26 2.05
CA THR A 82 16.55 -7.70 1.81
C THR A 82 17.51 -8.03 0.67
N ARG A 83 17.52 -7.23 -0.41
CA ARG A 83 18.52 -7.37 -1.48
C ARG A 83 19.94 -7.12 -0.99
N ALA A 84 20.15 -6.05 -0.23
CA ALA A 84 21.46 -5.70 0.30
C ALA A 84 22.03 -6.81 1.19
N LEU A 85 21.18 -7.37 2.07
CA LEU A 85 21.53 -8.50 2.92
C LEU A 85 21.93 -9.73 2.08
N PHE A 86 21.09 -10.12 1.10
CA PHE A 86 21.36 -11.25 0.22
C PHE A 86 22.68 -11.08 -0.54
N HIS A 87 22.90 -9.93 -1.17
CA HIS A 87 24.14 -9.66 -1.89
C HIS A 87 25.36 -9.54 -0.97
N GLY A 88 25.17 -9.10 0.28
CA GLY A 88 26.22 -9.06 1.29
C GLY A 88 26.73 -10.45 1.67
N TYR A 89 25.84 -11.43 1.78
CA TYR A 89 26.20 -12.83 2.08
C TYR A 89 27.17 -13.43 1.05
N PHE A 90 26.95 -13.17 -0.24
CA PHE A 90 27.80 -13.67 -1.33
C PHE A 90 29.06 -12.84 -1.59
N LYS A 91 29.26 -11.70 -0.91
CA LYS A 91 30.49 -10.89 -1.02
C LYS A 91 31.61 -11.34 -0.09
N VAL A 92 31.30 -12.23 0.87
CA VAL A 92 32.26 -12.76 1.85
C VAL A 92 32.81 -14.13 1.41
N GLY A 93 32.46 -14.60 0.21
CA GLY A 93 32.95 -15.84 -0.40
C GLY A 93 34.07 -15.59 -1.39
#